data_AF-A0A349F9X0-F1
#
_entry.id   AF-A0A349F9X0-F1
#
_cell.length_a   1.000
_cell.length_b   1.000
_cell.length_c   1.000
_cell.angle_alpha   90.00
_cell.angle_beta   90.00
_cell.angle_gamma   90.00
#
_symmetry.space_group_name_H-M   'P 1'
#
loop_
_entity.id
_entity.type
_entity.pdbx_description
1 polymer ?
#
loop_
_entity_poly.entity_id
_entity_poly.type
_entity_poly.pdbx_seq_one_letter_code
_entity_poly.pdbx_strand_id
1 'polypeptide(L)'
;AEEVARREATEEAGIEMGRLTKVTSYYPSSGGCSERLDVFVGEVDASTAHGVHGLDYEGEDIRVHVVTRQQAYQWVQNGRFENGASIIALQWLELNYQRLRVEWEK
;
A
#
# COMPACT_ATOMS: atom_id res chain seq x y z
N ALA A 1 12.77 -3.87 -6.20
CA ALA A 1 11.73 -3.65 -5.16
C ALA A 1 10.91 -2.40 -5.48
N GLU A 2 11.53 -1.21 -5.61
CA GLU A 2 10.81 0.01 -6.00
C GLU A 2 10.17 -0.08 -7.40
N GLU A 3 10.92 -0.52 -8.41
CA GLU A 3 10.38 -0.66 -9.79
C GLU A 3 9.18 -1.61 -9.83
N VAL A 4 9.26 -2.72 -9.08
CA VAL A 4 8.16 -3.67 -8.92
C VAL A 4 6.96 -2.97 -8.28
N ALA A 5 7.14 -2.29 -7.14
CA ALA A 5 6.05 -1.58 -6.48
C ALA A 5 5.36 -0.56 -7.39
N ARG A 6 6.11 0.14 -8.26
CA ARG A 6 5.55 1.07 -9.25
C ARG A 6 4.76 0.36 -10.34
N ARG A 7 5.28 -0.76 -10.84
CA ARG A 7 4.62 -1.58 -11.87
C ARG A 7 3.31 -2.18 -11.34
N GLU A 8 3.35 -2.85 -10.19
CA GLU A 8 2.17 -3.47 -9.57
C GLU A 8 1.08 -2.42 -9.26
N ALA A 9 1.43 -1.22 -8.79
CA ALA A 9 0.45 -0.17 -8.55
C ALA A 9 -0.29 0.28 -9.83
N THR A 10 0.37 0.17 -10.98
CA THR A 10 -0.26 0.44 -12.28
C THR A 10 -1.14 -0.74 -12.71
N GLU A 11 -0.67 -1.97 -12.53
CA GLU A 11 -1.37 -3.20 -12.94
C GLU A 11 -2.59 -3.51 -12.06
N GLU A 12 -2.47 -3.39 -10.74
CA GLU A 12 -3.51 -3.76 -9.76
C GLU A 12 -4.48 -2.63 -9.40
N ALA A 13 -4.08 -1.36 -9.62
CA ALA A 13 -4.90 -0.22 -9.21
C ALA A 13 -5.11 0.84 -10.31
N GLY A 14 -4.41 0.74 -11.44
CA GLY A 14 -4.47 1.75 -12.49
C GLY A 14 -3.87 3.10 -12.07
N ILE A 15 -2.96 3.11 -11.09
CA ILE A 15 -2.43 4.33 -10.49
C ILE A 15 -0.96 4.52 -10.87
N GLU A 16 -0.64 5.67 -11.47
CA GLU A 16 0.73 6.12 -11.61
C GLU A 16 1.27 6.65 -10.27
N MET A 17 2.37 6.06 -9.81
CA MET A 17 3.03 6.49 -8.58
C MET A 17 3.97 7.67 -8.82
N GLY A 18 3.80 8.73 -8.03
CA GLY A 18 4.71 9.87 -7.96
C GLY A 18 5.95 9.57 -7.12
N ARG A 19 6.16 10.37 -6.06
CA ARG A 19 7.24 10.14 -5.09
C ARG A 19 7.02 8.83 -4.33
N LEU A 20 8.10 8.09 -4.10
CA LEU A 20 8.08 6.83 -3.35
C LEU A 20 9.06 6.91 -2.19
N THR A 21 8.62 6.53 -1.00
CA THR A 21 9.44 6.48 0.20
C THR A 21 9.43 5.08 0.77
N LYS A 22 10.62 4.55 1.10
CA LYS A 22 10.74 3.25 1.77
C LYS A 22 10.20 3.33 3.20
N VAL A 23 9.31 2.41 3.56
CA VAL A 23 8.72 2.34 4.91
C VAL A 23 9.53 1.38 5.78
N THR A 24 9.59 0.12 5.39
CA THR A 24 10.36 -0.92 6.09
C THR A 24 10.59 -2.14 5.20
N SER A 25 11.38 -3.08 5.70
CA SER A 25 11.53 -4.43 5.16
C SER A 25 11.41 -5.42 6.31
N TYR A 26 10.56 -6.44 6.19
CA TYR A 26 10.33 -7.38 7.29
C TYR A 26 10.01 -8.80 6.79
N TYR A 27 10.20 -9.79 7.67
CA TYR A 27 9.79 -11.17 7.43
C TYR A 27 8.38 -11.37 7.98
N PRO A 28 7.39 -11.76 7.16
CA PRO A 28 6.03 -12.00 7.64
C PRO A 28 5.96 -13.12 8.70
N SER A 29 6.80 -14.14 8.54
CA SER A 29 6.94 -15.24 9.50
C SER A 29 8.36 -15.79 9.44
N SER A 30 9.27 -15.21 10.22
CA SER A 30 10.70 -15.56 10.20
C SER A 30 11.00 -17.03 10.55
N GLY A 31 10.10 -17.70 11.26
CA GLY A 31 10.22 -19.13 11.57
C GLY A 31 9.62 -20.06 10.51
N GLY A 32 8.79 -19.55 9.61
CA GLY A 32 8.04 -20.37 8.64
C GLY A 32 8.33 -20.06 7.17
N CYS A 33 8.94 -18.91 6.87
CA CYS A 33 9.18 -18.46 5.51
C CYS A 33 10.43 -17.58 5.43
N SER A 34 11.22 -17.75 4.35
CA SER A 34 12.36 -16.89 4.03
C SER A 34 11.98 -15.66 3.19
N GLU A 35 10.70 -15.51 2.84
CA GLU A 35 10.19 -14.36 2.11
C GLU A 35 10.32 -13.08 2.93
N ARG A 36 10.81 -12.03 2.28
CA ARG A 36 10.98 -10.72 2.89
C ARG A 36 10.15 -9.71 2.11
N LEU A 37 9.23 -9.04 2.81
CA LEU A 37 8.38 -8.02 2.22
C LEU A 37 9.02 -6.65 2.32
N ASP A 38 9.06 -5.97 1.19
CA ASP A 38 9.58 -4.63 1.05
C ASP A 38 8.41 -3.64 0.94
N VAL A 39 8.14 -2.90 2.02
CA VAL A 39 7.00 -1.96 2.10
C VAL A 39 7.43 -0.54 1.74
N PHE A 40 6.62 0.14 0.95
CA PHE A 40 6.80 1.52 0.51
C PHE A 40 5.51 2.33 0.71
N VAL A 41 5.64 3.65 0.76
CA VAL A 41 4.53 4.60 0.67
C VAL A 41 4.72 5.41 -0.61
N GLY A 42 3.68 5.45 -1.43
CA GLY A 42 3.66 6.17 -2.69
C GLY A 42 2.73 7.37 -2.65
N GLU A 43 3.16 8.46 -3.26
CA GLU A 43 2.29 9.57 -3.61
C GLU A 43 1.45 9.17 -4.82
N VAL A 44 0.14 9.37 -4.70
CA VAL A 44 -0.84 8.96 -5.71
C VAL A 44 -1.96 9.99 -5.80
N ASP A 45 -2.54 10.12 -6.99
CA ASP A 45 -3.84 10.76 -7.16
C ASP A 45 -4.93 9.70 -6.95
N ALA A 46 -5.60 9.73 -5.81
CA ALA A 46 -6.65 8.76 -5.49
C ALA A 46 -7.91 8.92 -6.37
N SER A 47 -8.07 10.03 -7.11
CA SER A 47 -9.22 10.24 -7.99
C SER A 47 -9.16 9.37 -9.26
N THR A 48 -7.97 8.91 -9.65
CA THR A 48 -7.78 8.02 -10.79
C THR A 48 -7.97 6.55 -10.43
N ALA A 49 -7.99 6.22 -9.13
CA ALA A 49 -8.11 4.87 -8.61
C ALA A 49 -9.57 4.37 -8.65
N HIS A 50 -9.93 3.55 -9.64
CA HIS A 50 -11.28 3.01 -9.78
C HIS A 50 -11.29 1.67 -10.51
N GLY A 51 -12.33 0.87 -10.28
CA GLY A 51 -12.61 -0.34 -11.07
C GLY A 51 -12.13 -1.65 -10.45
N VAL A 52 -12.17 -2.68 -11.29
CA VAL A 52 -11.62 -4.02 -11.05
C VAL A 52 -10.42 -4.16 -11.99
N HIS A 53 -9.31 -4.61 -11.44
CA HIS A 53 -8.02 -4.75 -12.09
C HIS A 53 -7.47 -6.15 -11.87
N GLY A 54 -6.39 -6.46 -12.56
CA GLY A 54 -5.82 -7.79 -12.68
C GLY A 54 -5.64 -8.15 -14.15
N LEU A 55 -4.61 -8.92 -14.44
CA LEU A 55 -4.34 -9.40 -15.79
C LEU A 55 -5.03 -10.75 -16.01
N ASP A 56 -5.72 -10.89 -17.14
CA ASP A 56 -6.47 -12.11 -17.50
C ASP A 56 -5.62 -13.40 -17.39
N TYR A 57 -4.29 -13.28 -17.56
CA TYR A 57 -3.35 -14.40 -17.51
C TYR A 57 -2.75 -14.67 -16.11
N GLU A 58 -2.94 -13.78 -15.13
CA GLU A 58 -2.42 -13.92 -13.76
C GLU A 58 -3.49 -14.46 -12.80
N GLY A 59 -4.75 -14.45 -13.22
CA GLY A 59 -5.86 -15.01 -12.44
C GLY A 59 -6.24 -14.15 -11.23
N GLU A 60 -5.91 -12.86 -11.27
CA GLU A 60 -6.16 -11.91 -10.21
C GLU A 60 -7.47 -11.15 -10.44
N ASP A 61 -8.36 -11.15 -9.45
CA ASP A 61 -9.62 -10.38 -9.43
C ASP A 61 -9.55 -9.35 -8.30
N ILE A 62 -8.96 -8.19 -8.59
CA ILE A 62 -8.64 -7.16 -7.60
C ILE A 62 -9.60 -6.00 -7.74
N ARG A 63 -10.25 -5.61 -6.63
CA ARG A 63 -11.12 -4.43 -6.58
C ARG A 63 -10.49 -3.32 -5.76
N VAL A 64 -10.36 -2.15 -6.37
CA VAL A 64 -9.82 -0.97 -5.71
C VAL A 64 -10.85 -0.31 -4.81
N HIS A 65 -10.44 0.03 -3.58
CA HIS A 65 -11.25 0.77 -2.62
C HIS A 65 -10.53 2.04 -2.18
N VAL A 66 -11.08 3.20 -2.56
CA VAL A 66 -10.60 4.50 -2.08
C VAL A 66 -11.35 4.87 -0.80
N VAL A 67 -10.61 5.03 0.29
CA VAL A 67 -11.13 5.44 1.59
C VAL A 67 -10.26 6.52 2.21
N THR A 68 -10.82 7.26 3.16
CA THR A 68 -10.02 8.25 3.89
C THR A 68 -8.96 7.54 4.74
N ARG A 69 -7.82 8.21 4.95
CA ARG A 69 -6.75 7.74 5.84
C ARG A 69 -7.27 7.36 7.22
N GLN A 70 -8.19 8.17 7.77
CA GLN A 70 -8.79 7.95 9.08
C GLN A 70 -9.64 6.68 9.10
N GLN A 71 -10.45 6.45 8.07
CA GLN A 71 -11.26 5.25 7.95
C GLN A 71 -10.41 3.99 7.78
N ALA A 72 -9.36 4.05 6.96
CA ALA A 72 -8.41 2.94 6.81
C ALA A 72 -7.77 2.57 8.16
N TYR A 73 -7.36 3.55 8.97
CA TYR A 73 -6.80 3.28 10.29
C TYR A 73 -7.86 2.74 11.27
N GLN A 74 -9.10 3.23 11.23
CA GLN A 74 -10.19 2.66 12.02
C GLN A 74 -10.45 1.18 11.67
N TRP A 75 -10.33 0.80 10.41
CA TRP A 75 -10.44 -0.61 10.00
C TRP A 75 -9.31 -1.49 10.56
N VAL A 76 -8.10 -0.94 10.70
CA VAL A 76 -7.02 -1.64 11.42
C VAL A 76 -7.40 -1.83 12.89
N GLN A 77 -7.86 -0.77 13.56
CA GLN A 77 -8.24 -0.83 14.97
C GLN A 77 -9.40 -1.81 15.23
N ASN A 78 -10.34 -1.90 14.30
CA ASN A 78 -11.48 -2.81 14.39
C ASN A 78 -11.17 -4.24 13.92
N GLY A 79 -9.93 -4.54 13.53
CA GLY A 79 -9.52 -5.88 13.09
C GLY A 79 -10.08 -6.30 11.73
N ARG A 80 -10.47 -5.36 10.87
CA ARG A 80 -10.96 -5.66 9.51
C ARG A 80 -9.84 -6.08 8.56
N PHE A 81 -8.62 -5.64 8.82
CA PHE A 81 -7.44 -6.12 8.09
C PHE A 81 -6.80 -7.29 8.83
N GLU A 82 -6.62 -8.40 8.11
CA GLU A 82 -5.94 -9.61 8.61
C GLU A 82 -4.54 -9.77 8.00
N ASN A 83 -4.19 -8.91 7.03
CA ASN A 83 -2.90 -8.93 6.35
C ASN A 83 -1.84 -8.08 7.09
N GLY A 84 -0.72 -8.70 7.44
CA GLY A 84 0.37 -8.03 8.17
C GLY A 84 0.98 -6.82 7.45
N ALA A 85 1.12 -6.87 6.13
CA ALA A 85 1.71 -5.78 5.35
C ALA A 85 0.80 -4.54 5.37
N SER A 86 -0.50 -4.73 5.18
CA SER A 86 -1.50 -3.65 5.26
C SER A 86 -1.52 -3.03 6.66
N ILE A 87 -1.52 -3.85 7.72
CA ILE A 87 -1.52 -3.37 9.11
C ILE A 87 -0.26 -2.53 9.37
N ILE A 88 0.93 -3.04 9.04
CA ILE A 88 2.20 -2.34 9.25
C ILE A 88 2.25 -1.03 8.46
N ALA A 89 1.86 -1.05 7.19
CA ALA A 89 1.87 0.14 6.33
C ALA A 89 0.93 1.24 6.86
N LEU A 90 -0.30 0.87 7.24
CA LEU A 90 -1.30 1.82 7.76
C LEU A 90 -0.94 2.36 9.15
N GLN A 91 -0.36 1.53 10.02
CA GLN A 91 0.16 2.00 11.31
C GLN A 91 1.33 2.96 11.13
N TRP A 92 2.25 2.65 10.21
CA TRP A 92 3.35 3.56 9.89
C TRP A 92 2.82 4.88 9.33
N LEU A 93 1.81 4.84 8.46
CA LEU A 93 1.19 6.04 7.91
C LEU A 93 0.52 6.89 9.01
N GLU A 94 -0.20 6.30 9.96
CA GLU A 94 -0.76 7.04 11.11
C GLU A 94 0.33 7.79 11.88
N LEU A 95 1.49 7.18 12.06
CA LEU A 95 2.61 7.78 12.78
C LEU A 95 3.36 8.85 11.98
N ASN A 96 3.32 8.81 10.65
CA ASN A 96 4.19 9.61 9.78
C ASN A 96 3.47 10.57 8.83
N TYR A 97 2.14 10.51 8.69
CA TYR A 97 1.43 11.26 7.64
C TYR A 97 1.63 12.78 7.72
N GLN A 98 1.75 13.36 8.91
CA GLN A 98 1.97 14.81 9.07
C GLN A 98 3.31 15.22 8.48
N ARG A 99 4.37 14.45 8.78
CA ARG A 99 5.70 14.68 8.25
C ARG A 99 5.71 14.51 6.73
N LEU A 100 5.13 13.42 6.22
CA LEU A 100 5.05 13.16 4.78
C LEU A 100 4.31 14.28 4.04
N ARG A 101 3.19 14.76 4.58
CA ARG A 101 2.45 15.87 3.98
C ARG A 101 3.31 17.12 3.83
N VAL A 102 4.07 17.50 4.88
CA VAL A 102 4.97 18.65 4.80
C VAL A 102 6.14 18.42 3.84
N GLU A 103 6.65 17.19 3.78
CA GLU A 103 7.72 16.82 2.83
C GLU A 103 7.23 16.85 1.38
N TRP A 104 5.97 16.51 1.13
CA TRP A 104 5.39 16.42 -0.21
C TRP A 104 4.62 17.66 -0.68
N GLU A 105 4.22 18.55 0.22
CA GLU A 105 3.69 19.87 -0.15
C GLU A 105 4.78 20.84 -0.65
N LYS A 106 6.06 20.46 -0.53
CA LYS A 106 7.23 21.15 -1.11
C LYS A 106 7.53 20.66 -2.52
#